data_AF-A0A6I8MDJ9-F1
#
_entry.id   AF-A0A6I8MDJ9-F1
#
_cell.length_a   1.000
_cell.length_b   1.000
_cell.length_c   1.000
_cell.angle_alpha   90.00
_cell.angle_beta   90.00
_cell.angle_gamma   90.00
#
_symmetry.space_group_name_H-M   'P 1'
#
loop_
_entity.id
_entity.type
_entity.pdbx_description
1 polymer ?
#
loop_
_entity_poly.entity_id
_entity_poly.type
_entity_poly.pdbx_seq_one_letter_code
_entity_poly.pdbx_strand_id
1 'polypeptide(L)' 'MFTLYFSDEDYYKKIRSEIYNNMDNIIIVAGEWKSSGEYNKFITKIHGKKQVAIIKK' A
#
# COMPACT_ATOMS: atom_id res chain seq x y z
N MET A 1 -5.54 7.82 7.68
CA MET A 1 -5.91 6.73 6.75
C MET A 1 -4.99 6.75 5.55
N PHE A 2 -4.52 5.58 5.11
CA PHE A 2 -3.70 5.44 3.91
C PHE A 2 -4.50 4.72 2.83
N THR A 3 -4.56 5.30 1.63
CA THR A 3 -5.28 4.73 0.50
C THR A 3 -4.32 4.47 -0.64
N LEU A 4 -4.32 3.24 -1.14
CA LEU A 4 -3.46 2.80 -2.24
C LEU A 4 -4.30 2.72 -3.51
N TYR A 5 -3.89 3.45 -4.55
CA TYR A 5 -4.51 3.38 -5.87
C TYR A 5 -3.73 2.43 -6.78
N PHE A 6 -4.44 1.51 -7.42
CA PHE A 6 -3.87 0.55 -8.36
C PHE A 6 -4.51 0.77 -9.74
N SER A 7 -3.69 0.79 -10.78
CA SER A 7 -4.16 0.78 -12.17
C SER A 7 -4.34 -0.63 -12.73
N ASP A 8 -3.80 -1.63 -12.04
CA ASP A 8 -3.73 -3.04 -12.45
C ASP A 8 -4.41 -3.91 -11.40
N GLU A 9 -5.40 -4.70 -11.83
CA GLU A 9 -6.21 -5.54 -10.95
C GLU A 9 -5.43 -6.70 -10.34
N ASP A 10 -4.47 -7.27 -11.09
CA ASP A 10 -3.66 -8.39 -10.61
C ASP A 10 -2.69 -7.91 -9.52
N TYR A 11 -2.11 -6.72 -9.68
CA TYR A 11 -1.33 -6.10 -8.60
C TYR A 11 -2.18 -5.80 -7.37
N TYR A 12 -3.40 -5.28 -7.56
CA TYR A 12 -4.32 -5.04 -6.45
C TYR A 12 -4.60 -6.33 -5.68
N LYS A 13 -5.03 -7.41 -6.35
CA LYS A 13 -5.37 -8.69 -5.70
C LYS A 13 -4.18 -9.26 -4.92
N LYS A 14 -2.99 -9.25 -5.53
CA LYS A 14 -1.78 -9.80 -4.93
C LYS A 14 -1.33 -9.02 -3.70
N ILE A 15 -1.20 -7.69 -3.83
CA ILE A 15 -0.76 -6.82 -2.74
C ILE A 15 -1.78 -6.79 -1.60
N ARG A 16 -3.08 -6.76 -1.94
CA ARG A 16 -4.16 -6.87 -0.96
C ARG A 16 -4.01 -8.13 -0.11
N SER A 17 -3.83 -9.29 -0.76
CA SER A 17 -3.65 -10.57 -0.05
C SER A 17 -2.38 -10.57 0.81
N GLU A 18 -1.25 -10.08 0.28
CA GLU A 18 0.02 -9.97 1.03
C GLU A 18 -0.14 -9.10 2.29
N ILE A 19 -0.84 -7.96 2.20
CA ILE A 19 -1.11 -7.08 3.35
C ILE A 19 -2.01 -7.74 4.38
N TYR A 20 -3.17 -8.28 3.97
CA TYR A 20 -4.13 -8.87 4.91
C TYR A 20 -3.57 -10.11 5.62
N ASN A 21 -2.70 -10.88 4.96
CA ASN A 21 -2.05 -12.06 5.56
C ASN A 21 -0.89 -11.71 6.51
N ASN A 22 -0.46 -10.45 6.57
CA ASN A 22 0.68 -10.01 7.38
C ASN A 22 0.34 -8.76 8.21
N MET A 23 -0.92 -8.59 8.62
CA MET A 23 -1.38 -7.41 9.38
C MET A 23 -0.70 -7.23 10.75
N ASP A 24 -0.16 -8.31 11.30
CA ASP A 24 0.62 -8.35 12.54
C ASP A 24 2.04 -7.79 12.38
N ASN A 25 2.55 -7.80 11.15
CA ASN A 25 3.91 -7.40 10.77
C ASN A 25 3.98 -5.92 10.35
N ILE A 26 5.19 -5.39 10.20
CA ILE A 26 5.39 -4.02 9.71
C ILE A 26 5.26 -4.01 8.20
N ILE A 27 4.36 -3.17 7.68
CA ILE A 27 4.13 -2.99 6.24
C ILE A 27 4.71 -1.64 5.81
N ILE A 28 5.64 -1.66 4.87
CA ILE A 28 6.21 -0.47 4.25
C ILE A 28 5.67 -0.35 2.83
N VAL A 29 5.11 0.82 2.51
CA VAL A 29 4.65 1.16 1.16
C VAL A 29 5.38 2.40 0.66
N ALA A 30 6.22 2.21 -0.34
CA ALA A 30 7.00 3.26 -1.00
C ALA A 30 6.23 3.86 -2.17
N GLY A 31 6.23 5.19 -2.27
CA GLY A 31 5.61 5.89 -3.39
C GLY A 31 5.54 7.39 -3.14
N GLU A 32 5.01 8.12 -4.12
CA GLU A 32 4.75 9.55 -4.00
C GLU A 32 3.49 9.76 -3.15
N TRP A 33 3.66 9.91 -1.85
CA TRP A 33 2.56 10.17 -0.92
C TRP A 33 2.06 11.61 -1.06
N LYS A 34 0.77 11.74 -1.35
CA LYS A 34 0.07 13.03 -1.43
C LYS A 34 -0.99 13.09 -0.35
N SER A 35 -1.26 14.30 0.16
CA SER A 35 -2.45 14.54 0.97
C SER A 35 -3.70 14.23 0.15
N SER A 36 -4.71 13.59 0.76
CA SER A 36 -6.01 13.41 0.11
C SER A 36 -6.90 14.65 0.18
N GLY A 37 -6.42 15.76 0.77
CA GLY A 37 -7.22 16.95 1.09
C GLY A 37 -7.93 16.90 2.44
N GLU A 38 -7.86 15.77 3.14
CA GLU A 38 -8.42 15.59 4.49
C GLU A 38 -7.33 15.41 5.54
N TYR A 39 -7.63 15.79 6.78
CA TYR A 39 -6.69 15.67 7.89
C TYR A 39 -6.24 14.22 8.10
N ASN A 40 -4.92 14.00 8.20
CA ASN A 40 -4.29 12.69 8.41
C ASN A 40 -4.72 11.61 7.40
N LYS A 41 -5.02 12.00 6.15
CA LYS A 41 -5.29 11.06 5.06
C LYS A 41 -4.29 11.25 3.92
N PHE A 42 -3.69 10.13 3.51
CA PHE A 42 -2.64 10.12 2.48
C PHE A 42 -2.95 9.08 1.42
N ILE A 43 -2.67 9.45 0.17
CA ILE A 43 -2.89 8.63 -1.02
C ILE A 43 -1.58 8.43 -1.76
N THR A 44 -1.42 7.26 -2.38
CA THR A 44 -0.29 7.00 -3.30
C THR A 44 -0.72 6.05 -4.42
N LYS A 45 0.00 6.09 -5.54
CA LYS A 45 -0.20 5.18 -6.67
C LYS A 45 0.81 4.04 -6.60
N ILE A 46 0.32 2.83 -6.80
CA ILE A 46 1.13 1.62 -6.87
C ILE A 46 1.26 1.19 -8.33
N HIS A 47 2.51 1.15 -8.77
CA HIS A 47 2.93 0.76 -10.12
C HIS A 47 3.52 -0.64 -10.16
N GLY A 48 3.85 -1.25 -9.01
CA GLY A 48 4.27 -2.65 -8.98
C GLY A 48 4.71 -3.15 -7.60
N LYS A 49 5.07 -4.43 -7.55
CA LYS A 49 5.36 -5.16 -6.30
C LYS A 49 6.54 -4.58 -5.50
N LYS A 50 7.55 -3.99 -6.16
CA LYS A 50 8.74 -3.43 -5.49
C LYS A 50 8.43 -2.29 -4.51
N GLN A 51 7.23 -1.72 -4.59
CA GLN A 51 6.77 -0.66 -3.70
C GLN A 51 6.25 -1.15 -2.36
N VAL A 52 6.02 -2.46 -2.18
CA VAL A 52 5.48 -3.02 -0.93
C VAL A 52 6.49 -3.98 -0.33
N ALA A 53 6.84 -3.75 0.93
CA ALA A 53 7.71 -4.61 1.71
C ALA A 53 7.06 -4.96 3.05
N ILE A 54 7.24 -6.22 3.47
CA ILE A 54 6.74 -6.74 4.74
C ILE A 54 7.96 -7.10 5.58
N ILE A 55 8.07 -6.49 6.74
CA ILE A 55 9.12 -6.78 7.72
C ILE A 55 8.49 -7.54 8.88
N LYS A 56 8.96 -8.77 9.08
CA LYS A 56 8.53 -9.61 10.20
C LYS A 56 9.04 -9.01 11.51
N LYS A 57 8.17 -8.94 12.51
CA LYS A 57 8.56 -8.54 13.87
C LYS A 57 9.32 -9.64 14.56
#